data_AF-A0A8J3NSI5-F1
#
_entry.id   AF-A0A8J3NSI5-F1
#
_cell.length_a   1.000
_cell.length_b   1.000
_cell.length_c   1.000
_cell.angle_alpha   90.00
_cell.angle_beta   90.00
_cell.angle_gamma   90.00
#
_symmetry.space_group_name_H-M   'P 1'
#
loop_
_entity.id
_entity.type
_entity.pdbx_description
1 polymer ?
#
loop_
_entity_poly.entity_id
_entity_poly.type
_entity_poly.pdbx_seq_one_letter_code
_entity_poly.pdbx_strand_id
1 'polypeptide(L)'
;MTVRDRVRTTDTATNLRAGLLVLAAVATAGTAIELATERHWNGAVQLIPWFALAMVAAAWVLTAWRPRRASLAAARTLITVVFLVSLYGIWEHVESNLNAGWLDAFHAAGWQSLGTGTRWWYAITKTVGAAPPLAPGILAQAALLVLLATWRHPAAADGSTSPTRCTPPGTTSSTPT
;
A
#
# COMPACT_ATOMS: atom_id res chain seq x y z
N MET A 1 -11.33 -1.20 -32.13
CA MET A 1 -11.47 -0.30 -30.96
C MET A 1 -11.52 1.14 -31.45
N THR A 2 -12.62 1.85 -31.19
CA THR A 2 -12.84 3.21 -31.70
C THR A 2 -12.15 4.25 -30.80
N VAL A 3 -12.03 5.50 -31.28
CA VAL A 3 -11.46 6.62 -30.50
C VAL A 3 -12.26 6.87 -29.21
N ARG A 4 -13.60 6.75 -29.26
CA ARG A 4 -14.48 6.90 -28.10
C ARG A 4 -14.23 5.84 -27.02
N ASP A 5 -13.90 4.60 -27.41
CA ASP A 5 -13.58 3.52 -26.46
C ASP A 5 -12.28 3.81 -25.70
N ARG A 6 -11.30 4.44 -26.36
CA ARG A 6 -10.02 4.85 -25.74
C ARG A 6 -10.18 5.99 -24.73
N VAL A 7 -11.02 6.97 -25.02
CA VAL A 7 -11.30 8.08 -24.08
C VAL A 7 -11.98 7.55 -22.82
N ARG A 8 -13.06 6.76 -22.97
CA ARG A 8 -13.82 6.19 -21.84
C ARG A 8 -12.98 5.30 -20.91
N THR A 9 -12.08 4.49 -21.50
CA THR A 9 -11.18 3.62 -20.72
C THR A 9 -10.13 4.42 -19.95
N THR A 10 -9.62 5.51 -20.54
CA THR A 10 -8.67 6.42 -19.89
C THR A 10 -9.31 7.15 -18.70
N ASP A 11 -10.55 7.62 -18.87
CA ASP A 11 -11.30 8.30 -17.80
C ASP A 11 -11.59 7.33 -16.64
N THR A 12 -12.02 6.10 -16.97
CA THR A 12 -12.31 5.07 -15.95
C THR A 12 -11.05 4.70 -15.17
N ALA A 13 -9.93 4.51 -15.84
CA ALA A 13 -8.66 4.18 -15.18
C ALA A 13 -8.16 5.34 -14.30
N THR A 14 -8.40 6.59 -14.70
CA THR A 14 -8.05 7.78 -13.91
C THR A 14 -8.90 7.87 -12.66
N ASN A 15 -10.22 7.69 -12.80
CA ASN A 15 -11.16 7.70 -11.67
C ASN A 15 -10.88 6.56 -10.69
N LEU A 16 -10.56 5.36 -11.18
CA LEU A 16 -10.20 4.22 -10.33
C LEU A 16 -8.93 4.51 -9.51
N ARG A 17 -7.89 5.08 -10.13
CA ARG A 17 -6.67 5.46 -9.40
C ARG A 17 -6.94 6.50 -8.33
N ALA A 18 -7.75 7.52 -8.65
CA ALA A 18 -8.15 8.52 -7.67
C ALA A 18 -8.92 7.88 -6.51
N GLY A 19 -9.87 6.99 -6.79
CA GLY A 19 -10.62 6.24 -5.77
C GLY A 19 -9.71 5.40 -4.86
N LEU A 20 -8.76 4.66 -5.45
CA LEU A 20 -7.78 3.88 -4.68
C LEU A 20 -6.92 4.75 -3.77
N LEU A 21 -6.48 5.91 -4.26
CA LEU A 21 -5.72 6.88 -3.46
C LEU A 21 -6.58 7.49 -2.33
N VAL A 22 -7.84 7.82 -2.58
CA VAL A 22 -8.74 8.30 -1.53
C VAL A 22 -8.92 7.25 -0.44
N LEU A 23 -9.18 5.99 -0.82
CA LEU A 23 -9.30 4.88 0.14
C LEU A 23 -8.00 4.68 0.95
N ALA A 24 -6.84 4.77 0.30
CA ALA A 24 -5.55 4.69 0.98
C ALA A 24 -5.35 5.84 1.97
N ALA A 25 -5.74 7.07 1.61
CA ALA A 25 -5.66 8.23 2.50
C ALA A 25 -6.57 8.07 3.74
N VAL A 26 -7.81 7.62 3.53
CA VAL A 26 -8.75 7.34 4.63
C VAL A 26 -8.22 6.25 5.55
N ALA A 27 -7.73 5.13 4.99
CA ALA A 27 -7.13 4.03 5.77
C ALA A 27 -5.90 4.50 6.57
N THR A 28 -5.05 5.33 5.97
CA THR A 28 -3.87 5.92 6.62
C THR A 28 -4.29 6.82 7.78
N ALA A 29 -5.26 7.72 7.56
CA ALA A 29 -5.76 8.61 8.61
C ALA A 29 -6.42 7.82 9.76
N GLY A 30 -7.23 6.82 9.44
CA GLY A 30 -7.85 5.94 10.44
C GLY A 30 -6.80 5.21 11.28
N THR A 31 -5.77 4.65 10.64
CA THR A 31 -4.69 3.98 11.38
C THR A 31 -3.91 4.94 12.27
N ALA A 32 -3.67 6.18 11.82
CA ALA A 32 -3.03 7.21 12.64
C ALA A 32 -3.83 7.50 13.91
N ILE A 33 -5.16 7.59 13.79
CA ILE A 33 -6.07 7.80 14.91
C ILE A 33 -6.00 6.60 15.86
N GLU A 34 -6.09 5.37 15.35
CA GLU A 34 -6.00 4.15 16.18
C GLU A 34 -4.68 4.12 16.97
N LEU A 35 -3.53 4.27 16.31
CA LEU A 35 -2.22 4.30 16.96
C LEU A 35 -2.13 5.40 18.02
N ALA A 36 -2.75 6.56 17.76
CA ALA A 36 -2.77 7.65 18.71
C ALA A 36 -3.64 7.34 19.93
N THR A 37 -4.83 6.75 19.72
CA THR A 37 -5.73 6.35 20.80
C THR A 37 -5.13 5.25 21.68
N GLU A 38 -4.32 4.36 21.11
CA GLU A 38 -3.58 3.34 21.85
C GLU A 38 -2.30 3.86 22.54
N ARG A 39 -1.97 5.15 22.37
CA ARG A 39 -0.72 5.76 22.86
C ARG A 39 0.50 4.95 22.45
N HIS A 40 0.52 4.53 21.19
CA HIS A 40 1.49 3.57 20.66
C HIS A 40 2.85 4.23 20.38
N TRP A 41 3.46 4.86 21.39
CA TRP A 41 4.72 5.60 21.31
C TRP A 41 5.63 5.43 22.54
N ASN A 42 5.33 4.47 23.42
CA ASN A 42 6.04 4.27 24.69
C ASN A 42 7.30 3.39 24.58
N GLY A 43 7.79 3.12 23.36
CA GLY A 43 9.01 2.35 23.14
C GLY A 43 9.42 2.31 21.67
N ALA A 44 10.68 1.96 21.41
CA ALA A 44 11.24 1.96 20.06
C ALA A 44 10.48 1.04 19.09
N VAL A 45 10.05 -0.14 19.56
CA VAL A 45 9.26 -1.09 18.75
C VAL A 45 7.89 -0.50 18.39
N GLN A 46 7.25 0.26 19.29
CA GLN A 46 5.97 0.93 19.02
C GLN A 46 6.09 2.06 17.97
N LEU A 47 7.30 2.54 17.69
CA LEU A 47 7.52 3.54 16.63
C LEU A 47 7.57 2.94 15.22
N ILE A 48 7.78 1.62 15.09
CA ILE A 48 7.77 0.92 13.78
C ILE A 48 6.49 1.23 12.97
N PRO A 49 5.27 1.08 13.51
CA PRO A 49 4.05 1.40 12.77
C PRO A 49 3.94 2.88 12.39
N TRP A 50 4.49 3.81 13.19
CA TRP A 50 4.53 5.24 12.83
C TRP A 50 5.44 5.50 11.63
N PHE A 51 6.60 4.85 11.56
CA PHE A 51 7.48 4.94 10.39
C PHE A 51 6.82 4.34 9.14
N ALA A 52 6.17 3.17 9.28
CA ALA A 52 5.44 2.54 8.19
C ALA A 52 4.30 3.45 7.68
N LEU A 53 3.55 4.07 8.60
CA LEU A 53 2.50 5.03 8.29
C LEU A 53 3.04 6.26 7.53
N ALA A 54 4.17 6.82 7.97
CA ALA A 54 4.82 7.94 7.30
C ALA A 54 5.30 7.56 5.88
N MET A 55 5.81 6.34 5.70
CA MET A 55 6.19 5.82 4.38
C MET A 55 4.99 5.66 3.45
N VAL A 56 3.85 5.18 3.95
CA VAL A 56 2.59 5.10 3.18
C VAL A 56 2.13 6.50 2.78
N ALA A 57 2.13 7.45 3.71
CA ALA A 57 1.78 8.85 3.41
C ALA A 57 2.71 9.46 2.36
N ALA A 58 4.03 9.22 2.46
CA ALA A 58 4.99 9.67 1.47
C ALA A 58 4.75 9.04 0.09
N ALA A 59 4.53 7.71 0.02
CA ALA A 59 4.22 7.01 -1.22
C ALA A 59 2.91 7.49 -1.85
N TRP A 60 1.91 7.79 -1.02
CA TRP A 60 0.65 8.39 -1.43
C TRP A 60 0.89 9.77 -2.07
N VAL A 61 1.64 10.66 -1.41
CA VAL A 61 1.97 11.99 -1.95
C VAL A 61 2.75 11.88 -3.26
N LEU A 62 3.76 11.01 -3.34
CA LEU A 62 4.56 10.78 -4.54
C LEU A 62 3.75 10.27 -5.74
N THR A 63 2.63 9.60 -5.47
CA THR A 63 1.70 9.07 -6.48
C THR A 63 0.63 10.10 -6.85
N ALA A 64 0.09 10.83 -5.88
CA ALA A 64 -0.99 11.79 -6.07
C ALA A 64 -0.50 13.14 -6.63
N TRP A 65 0.70 13.59 -6.27
CA TRP A 65 1.22 14.90 -6.61
C TRP A 65 2.23 14.83 -7.76
N ARG A 66 1.79 15.25 -8.97
CA ARG A 66 2.63 15.35 -10.19
C ARG A 66 3.47 14.08 -10.42
N PRO A 67 2.84 12.92 -10.64
CA PRO A 67 3.54 11.65 -10.76
C PRO A 67 4.57 11.68 -11.90
N ARG A 68 5.78 11.21 -11.61
CA ARG A 68 6.88 11.03 -12.55
C ARG A 68 7.39 9.60 -12.44
N ARG A 69 8.07 9.08 -13.46
CA ARG A 69 8.64 7.72 -13.44
C ARG A 69 9.46 7.43 -12.18
N ALA A 70 10.32 8.38 -11.77
CA ALA A 70 11.13 8.25 -10.56
C ALA A 70 10.30 8.28 -9.27
N SER A 71 9.28 9.16 -9.16
CA SER A 71 8.43 9.22 -7.96
C SER A 71 7.58 7.96 -7.80
N LEU A 72 7.08 7.40 -8.91
CA LEU A 72 6.33 6.15 -8.91
C LEU A 72 7.22 4.94 -8.57
N ALA A 73 8.47 4.92 -9.03
CA ALA A 73 9.42 3.88 -8.64
C ALA A 73 9.70 3.93 -7.13
N ALA A 74 9.99 5.13 -6.60
CA ALA A 74 10.19 5.33 -5.17
C ALA A 74 8.95 4.94 -4.34
N ALA A 75 7.75 5.38 -4.77
CA ALA A 75 6.49 5.02 -4.12
C ALA A 75 6.28 3.49 -4.08
N ARG A 76 6.55 2.79 -5.19
CA ARG A 76 6.48 1.32 -5.23
C ARG A 76 7.46 0.65 -4.27
N THR A 77 8.70 1.10 -4.23
CA THR A 77 9.69 0.55 -3.30
C THR A 77 9.27 0.75 -1.85
N LEU A 78 8.90 1.97 -1.47
CA LEU A 78 8.42 2.29 -0.12
C LEU A 78 7.22 1.41 0.26
N ILE A 79 6.24 1.33 -0.64
CA ILE A 79 4.97 0.66 -0.33
C ILE A 79 5.10 -0.86 -0.31
N THR A 80 5.98 -1.45 -1.12
CA THR A 80 6.30 -2.88 -1.05
C THR A 80 6.98 -3.21 0.27
N VAL A 81 7.92 -2.38 0.73
CA VAL A 81 8.55 -2.58 2.06
C VAL A 81 7.50 -2.50 3.16
N VAL A 82 6.64 -1.48 3.15
CA VAL A 82 5.58 -1.35 4.17
C VAL A 82 4.63 -2.54 4.11
N PHE A 83 4.18 -2.97 2.92
CA PHE A 83 3.29 -4.12 2.79
C PHE A 83 3.88 -5.38 3.46
N LEU A 84 5.16 -5.68 3.21
CA LEU A 84 5.83 -6.83 3.83
C LEU A 84 5.97 -6.68 5.36
N VAL A 85 6.36 -5.49 5.83
CA VAL A 85 6.46 -5.20 7.28
C VAL A 85 5.09 -5.31 7.95
N SER A 86 4.02 -4.84 7.31
CA SER A 86 2.66 -4.95 7.82
C SER A 86 2.16 -6.39 7.87
N LEU A 87 2.47 -7.22 6.86
CA LEU A 87 2.17 -8.66 6.93
C LEU A 87 2.89 -9.35 8.09
N TYR A 88 4.16 -9.00 8.30
CA TYR A 88 4.91 -9.47 9.47
C TYR A 88 4.28 -8.98 10.79
N GLY A 89 3.84 -7.73 10.86
CA GLY A 89 3.14 -7.19 12.04
C GLY A 89 1.82 -7.92 12.34
N ILE A 90 1.05 -8.31 11.32
CA ILE A 90 -0.14 -9.16 11.50
C ILE A 90 0.26 -10.48 12.15
N TRP A 91 1.31 -11.13 11.63
CA TRP A 91 1.82 -12.39 12.19
C TRP A 91 2.21 -12.24 13.66
N GLU A 92 3.04 -11.26 14.01
CA GLU A 92 3.48 -11.00 15.39
C GLU A 92 2.31 -10.76 16.34
N HIS A 93 1.28 -10.01 15.92
CA HIS A 93 0.10 -9.76 16.74
C HIS A 93 -0.72 -11.05 16.96
N VAL A 94 -0.90 -11.86 15.90
CA VAL A 94 -1.61 -13.14 16.01
C VAL A 94 -0.84 -14.14 16.85
N GLU A 95 0.48 -14.25 16.67
CA GLU A 95 1.35 -15.12 17.46
C GLU A 95 1.36 -14.73 18.94
N SER A 96 1.46 -13.43 19.24
CA SER A 96 1.33 -12.91 20.60
C SER A 96 0.00 -13.30 21.24
N ASN A 97 -1.11 -13.17 20.49
CA ASN A 97 -2.43 -13.57 20.97
C ASN A 97 -2.55 -15.09 21.19
N LEU A 98 -2.00 -15.91 20.29
CA LEU A 98 -1.93 -17.37 20.45
C LEU A 98 -1.19 -17.76 21.73
N ASN A 99 -0.06 -17.11 21.98
CA ASN A 99 0.76 -17.33 23.16
C ASN A 99 0.09 -16.84 24.44
N ALA A 100 -0.84 -15.89 24.35
CA ALA A 100 -1.65 -15.41 25.46
C ALA A 100 -2.89 -16.26 25.75
N GLY A 101 -3.28 -17.20 24.89
CA GLY A 101 -4.56 -17.92 25.03
C GLY A 101 -4.73 -18.74 26.31
N TRP A 102 -3.63 -19.19 26.94
CA TRP A 102 -3.67 -19.87 28.24
C TRP A 102 -3.85 -18.91 29.43
N LEU A 103 -3.72 -17.60 29.21
CA LEU A 103 -3.97 -16.55 30.21
C LEU A 103 -5.41 -16.01 30.13
N ASP A 104 -6.19 -16.43 29.13
CA ASP A 104 -7.55 -15.93 28.95
C ASP A 104 -8.52 -16.47 30.00
N ALA A 105 -9.33 -15.59 30.59
CA ALA A 105 -10.23 -15.94 31.69
C ALA A 105 -11.28 -17.01 31.33
N PHE A 106 -11.66 -17.12 30.06
CA PHE A 106 -12.70 -18.04 29.60
C PHE A 106 -12.14 -19.28 28.91
N HIS A 107 -10.96 -19.18 28.30
CA HIS A 107 -10.39 -20.25 27.47
C HIS A 107 -9.17 -20.93 28.08
N ALA A 108 -8.59 -20.41 29.18
CA ALA A 108 -7.35 -20.94 29.78
C ALA A 108 -7.38 -22.44 30.05
N ALA A 109 -8.42 -22.94 30.71
CA ALA A 109 -8.51 -24.34 31.15
C ALA A 109 -8.54 -25.36 30.00
N GLY A 110 -9.04 -24.93 28.83
CA GLY A 110 -9.17 -25.77 27.64
C GLY A 110 -8.24 -25.38 26.49
N TRP A 111 -7.36 -24.39 26.67
CA TRP A 111 -6.64 -23.78 25.54
C TRP A 111 -5.88 -24.81 24.70
N GLN A 112 -5.17 -25.75 25.36
CA GLN A 112 -4.40 -26.78 24.67
C GLN A 112 -5.25 -27.91 24.06
N SER A 113 -6.50 -28.08 24.50
CA SER A 113 -7.43 -29.06 23.91
C SER A 113 -8.23 -28.50 22.73
N LEU A 114 -8.20 -27.17 22.51
CA LEU A 114 -8.81 -26.56 21.34
C LEU A 114 -8.07 -26.96 20.04
N GLY A 115 -8.85 -27.22 19.00
CA GLY A 115 -8.32 -27.43 17.66
C GLY A 115 -7.49 -26.24 17.19
N THR A 116 -6.43 -26.50 16.41
CA THR A 116 -5.52 -25.46 15.92
C THR A 116 -6.27 -24.35 15.18
N GLY A 117 -7.22 -24.68 14.30
CA GLY A 117 -8.03 -23.69 13.59
C GLY A 117 -8.80 -22.74 14.53
N THR A 118 -9.37 -23.25 15.63
CA THR A 118 -10.09 -22.44 16.62
C THR A 118 -9.15 -21.50 17.36
N ARG A 119 -7.97 -21.98 17.77
CA ARG A 119 -6.96 -21.14 18.43
C ARG A 119 -6.51 -19.99 17.53
N TRP A 120 -6.25 -20.28 16.26
CA TRP A 120 -5.92 -19.27 15.25
C TRP A 120 -7.06 -18.27 15.05
N TRP A 121 -8.30 -18.75 14.94
CA TRP A 121 -9.46 -17.89 14.82
C TRP A 121 -9.57 -16.93 16.02
N TYR A 122 -9.48 -17.46 17.25
CA TYR A 122 -9.55 -16.65 18.47
C TYR A 122 -8.41 -15.63 18.59
N ALA A 123 -7.20 -15.98 18.14
CA ALA A 123 -6.08 -15.06 18.13
C ALA A 123 -6.24 -13.94 17.08
N ILE A 124 -6.77 -14.26 15.90
CA ILE A 124 -7.03 -13.29 14.83
C ILE A 124 -8.16 -12.33 15.22
N THR A 125 -9.24 -12.84 15.82
CA THR A 125 -10.40 -12.03 16.22
C THR A 125 -10.22 -11.31 17.55
N LYS A 126 -9.04 -11.44 18.20
CA LYS A 126 -8.77 -10.98 19.57
C LYS A 126 -9.79 -11.50 20.59
N THR A 127 -10.32 -12.71 20.40
CA THR A 127 -11.05 -13.41 21.46
C THR A 127 -10.11 -13.78 22.60
N VAL A 128 -8.83 -13.96 22.30
CA VAL A 128 -7.74 -14.08 23.27
C VAL A 128 -6.62 -13.08 22.95
N GLY A 129 -5.86 -12.69 23.97
CA GLY A 129 -4.75 -11.75 23.82
C GLY A 129 -5.19 -10.30 23.58
N ALA A 130 -4.25 -9.37 23.75
CA ALA A 130 -4.52 -7.94 23.67
C ALA A 130 -4.00 -7.30 22.36
N ALA A 131 -3.16 -7.98 21.59
CA ALA A 131 -2.47 -7.42 20.43
C ALA A 131 -3.44 -7.30 19.23
N PRO A 132 -3.76 -6.11 18.72
CA PRO A 132 -4.74 -5.96 17.64
C PRO A 132 -4.13 -6.18 16.25
N PRO A 133 -4.49 -7.25 15.51
CA PRO A 133 -3.96 -7.44 14.15
C PRO A 133 -4.61 -6.52 13.11
N LEU A 134 -5.69 -5.80 13.47
CA LEU A 134 -6.43 -4.94 12.56
C LEU A 134 -5.59 -3.76 12.06
N ALA A 135 -4.91 -3.02 12.95
CA ALA A 135 -4.08 -1.86 12.60
C ALA A 135 -2.99 -2.20 11.56
N PRO A 136 -2.13 -3.24 11.75
CA PRO A 136 -1.21 -3.65 10.70
C PRO A 136 -1.93 -4.17 9.44
N GLY A 137 -3.12 -4.77 9.57
CA GLY A 137 -3.97 -5.14 8.43
C GLY A 137 -4.43 -3.95 7.59
N ILE A 138 -4.88 -2.86 8.21
CA ILE A 138 -5.29 -1.63 7.52
C ILE A 138 -4.09 -0.98 6.82
N LEU A 139 -2.91 -0.98 7.45
CA LEU A 139 -1.65 -0.52 6.81
C LEU A 139 -1.29 -1.37 5.58
N ALA A 140 -1.38 -2.70 5.67
CA ALA A 140 -1.16 -3.58 4.53
C ALA A 140 -2.16 -3.29 3.39
N GLN A 141 -3.43 -3.07 3.72
CA GLN A 141 -4.45 -2.69 2.73
C GLN A 141 -4.13 -1.33 2.10
N ALA A 142 -3.82 -0.30 2.89
CA ALA A 142 -3.45 1.03 2.40
C ALA A 142 -2.24 0.95 1.45
N ALA A 143 -1.24 0.12 1.82
CA ALA A 143 -0.08 -0.14 0.99
C ALA A 143 -0.44 -0.77 -0.36
N LEU A 144 -1.29 -1.79 -0.35
CA LEU A 144 -1.78 -2.43 -1.56
C LEU A 144 -2.58 -1.45 -2.45
N LEU A 145 -3.42 -0.61 -1.86
CA LEU A 145 -4.22 0.38 -2.60
C LEU A 145 -3.31 1.39 -3.34
N VAL A 146 -2.27 1.90 -2.68
CA VAL A 146 -1.28 2.79 -3.33
C VAL A 146 -0.53 2.04 -4.42
N LEU A 147 -0.11 0.79 -4.18
CA LEU A 147 0.58 -0.02 -5.18
C LEU A 147 -0.28 -0.22 -6.45
N LEU A 148 -1.56 -0.57 -6.27
CA LEU A 148 -2.53 -0.72 -7.35
C LEU A 148 -2.80 0.60 -8.08
N ALA A 149 -2.81 1.75 -7.38
CA ALA A 149 -2.93 3.05 -8.02
C ALA A 149 -1.75 3.36 -8.97
N THR A 150 -0.56 2.80 -8.69
CA THR A 150 0.59 2.90 -9.60
C THR A 150 0.55 1.90 -10.77
N TRP A 151 -0.39 0.93 -10.79
CA TRP A 151 -0.43 -0.12 -11.81
C TRP A 151 -0.69 0.47 -13.19
N ARG A 152 0.21 0.15 -14.14
CA ARG A 152 0.19 0.66 -15.52
C ARG A 152 -0.04 2.19 -15.60
N HIS A 153 0.53 2.94 -14.65
CA HIS A 153 0.37 4.38 -14.59
C HIS A 153 1.01 5.06 -15.81
N PRO A 154 0.33 6.00 -16.51
CA PRO A 154 0.85 6.64 -17.74
C PRO A 154 2.24 7.27 -17.55
N ALA A 155 2.43 8.02 -16.47
CA ALA A 155 3.72 8.65 -16.12
C ALA A 155 4.91 7.68 -15.92
N ALA A 156 4.68 6.36 -15.88
CA ALA A 156 5.76 5.37 -15.87
C ALA A 156 6.29 5.03 -17.28
N ALA A 157 5.51 5.31 -18.33
CA ALA A 157 5.83 5.02 -19.74
C ALA A 157 6.51 6.19 -20.47
N ASP A 158 6.39 7.41 -19.96
CA ASP A 158 6.84 8.65 -20.61
C ASP A 158 8.39 8.81 -20.72
N GLY A 159 9.16 7.81 -20.31
CA GLY A 159 10.64 7.85 -20.32
C GLY A 159 11.32 7.25 -21.56
N SER A 160 10.56 6.68 -22.51
CA SER A 160 11.12 5.82 -23.58
C SER A 160 11.02 6.37 -25.01
N THR A 161 10.62 7.62 -25.22
CA THR A 161 10.57 8.21 -26.56
C THR A 161 11.35 9.52 -26.63
N SER A 162 12.66 9.42 -26.89
CA SER A 162 13.26 10.45 -27.75
C SER A 162 12.58 10.31 -29.11
N PRO A 163 11.88 11.32 -29.63
CA PRO A 163 11.49 11.29 -31.02
C PRO A 163 12.79 11.29 -31.81
N THR A 164 13.15 10.16 -32.40
CA THR A 164 14.10 10.13 -33.51
C THR A 164 13.54 11.10 -34.53
N ARG A 165 14.09 12.32 -34.53
CA ARG A 165 13.73 13.37 -35.45
C ARG A 165 14.09 12.82 -36.82
N CYS A 166 13.10 12.36 -37.59
CA CYS A 166 13.28 12.14 -39.01
C CYS A 166 13.65 13.49 -39.61
N THR A 167 14.94 13.75 -39.75
CA THR A 167 15.46 14.80 -40.61
C THR A 167 14.93 14.51 -42.01
N PRO A 168 14.14 15.42 -42.63
CA PRO A 168 13.75 15.23 -44.01
C PRO A 168 15.00 15.19 -44.90
N PRO A 169 15.06 14.31 -45.92
CA PRO A 169 16.18 14.27 -46.85
C PRO A 169 16.33 15.62 -47.55
N GLY A 170 17.56 16.11 -47.59
CA GLY A 170 17.90 17.45 -48.07
C GLY A 170 17.38 17.74 -49.47
N THR A 171 16.69 18.87 -49.60
CA THR A 171 16.51 19.57 -50.88
C THR A 171 17.86 20.10 -51.35
N THR A 172 18.56 19.35 -52.21
CA THR A 172 19.66 19.89 -53.00
C THR A 172 19.09 20.74 -54.11
N SER A 173 19.14 22.06 -53.95
CA SER A 173 18.88 23.03 -55.01
C SER A 173 20.09 23.09 -55.94
N SER A 174 19.97 22.50 -57.13
CA SER A 174 20.89 22.72 -58.25
C SER A 174 20.42 23.93 -59.06
N THR A 175 21.22 25.00 -59.05
CA THR A 175 21.08 26.21 -59.87
C THR A 175 21.56 25.93 -61.31
N PRO A 176 20.87 26.38 -62.36
CA PRO A 176 21.33 26.22 -63.74
C PRO A 176 22.29 27.36 -64.14
N THR A 177 23.27 27.04 -64.98
CA THR A 177 24.02 27.97 -65.85
C THR A 177 23.70 27.67 -67.28
#